data_AF-A0A223EII8-F1
#
_entry.id   AF-A0A223EII8-F1
#
_cell.length_a   1.000
_cell.length_b   1.000
_cell.length_c   1.000
_cell.angle_alpha   90.00
_cell.angle_beta   90.00
_cell.angle_gamma   90.00
#
_symmetry.space_group_name_H-M   'P 1'
#
loop_
_entity.id
_entity.type
_entity.pdbx_description
1 polymer ?
#
loop_
_entity_poly.entity_id
_entity_poly.type
_entity_poly.pdbx_seq_one_letter_code
_entity_poly.pdbx_strand_id
1 'polypeptide(L)'
;MFTKHEPRFALPILLVLAFFISALFITPSLAAAGDGSLSSPYSVSQAIANQNSTIKTVSGYVTGQPTSANTVVTSSYPNDYALALADSSSETNIANMVYVQIPTSFRSEFGLKTHPSLKGKKVTVTCTLSAYFTHPGLKDISAMFSGNDSPEPETPGGDSYYDSAVGKSGSSLKNALHEIIDDHSEISYSNVWEALRKTDEDPNNANNVILLYTGRSQGKTMNGSGVNDWNREHVWAKSHGDFGTTLGPGTDLHHLRPTDASVNSTRNNLDFDNGGSEHTEAIGNYYDSDSWEPRDSVKGDVARMLFYMAVRYEGDAGEVDLELNNQVNNGTAPYHGKLAVLLEWNEQDPVDAFERNRNEIIYNQYQHNRNPFIDHPEWASAIWR
;
A
#
# COMPACT_ATOMS: atom_id res chain seq x y z
N MET A 1 -17.78 24.65 92.99
CA MET A 1 -18.79 23.56 93.15
C MET A 1 -18.55 22.58 92.01
N PHE A 2 -18.30 21.30 92.32
CA PHE A 2 -18.08 20.13 91.42
C PHE A 2 -16.80 20.14 90.54
N THR A 3 -15.71 19.45 90.90
CA THR A 3 -15.31 18.02 90.61
C THR A 3 -15.41 17.65 89.12
N LYS A 4 -14.47 16.95 88.43
CA LYS A 4 -13.49 15.94 88.84
C LYS A 4 -12.59 15.57 87.61
N HIS A 5 -11.48 14.88 87.88
CA HIS A 5 -10.76 13.91 87.02
C HIS A 5 -9.78 14.38 85.92
N GLU A 6 -8.48 14.28 86.24
CA GLU A 6 -7.40 13.79 85.35
C GLU A 6 -7.50 12.25 85.20
N PRO A 7 -6.97 11.57 84.13
CA PRO A 7 -5.53 11.59 83.82
C PRO A 7 -5.05 11.33 82.36
N ARG A 8 -3.76 11.69 82.15
CA ARG A 8 -2.69 11.04 81.33
C ARG A 8 -2.98 10.55 79.91
N PHE A 9 -2.32 11.16 78.93
CA PHE A 9 -1.98 10.54 77.64
C PHE A 9 -0.49 10.67 77.31
N ALA A 10 0.00 9.63 76.65
CA ALA A 10 1.39 9.29 76.39
C ALA A 10 2.08 10.12 75.28
N LEU A 11 3.43 10.19 75.36
CA LEU A 11 4.38 10.55 74.30
C LEU A 11 4.26 9.58 73.09
N PRO A 12 4.70 9.89 71.84
CA PRO A 12 6.10 10.23 71.55
C PRO A 12 6.44 11.14 70.33
N ILE A 13 7.56 11.86 70.48
CA ILE A 13 8.73 11.99 69.58
C ILE A 13 8.48 11.76 68.07
N LEU A 14 8.54 12.85 67.30
CA LEU A 14 8.57 12.86 65.84
C LEU A 14 10.03 12.68 65.36
N LEU A 15 10.36 11.51 64.80
CA LEU A 15 11.63 11.23 64.14
C LEU A 15 11.47 11.56 62.64
N VAL A 16 12.11 12.64 62.16
CA VAL A 16 12.14 12.99 60.73
C VAL A 16 13.29 12.21 60.08
N LEU A 17 12.93 11.15 59.35
CA LEU A 17 13.87 10.39 58.51
C LEU A 17 13.71 10.87 57.06
N ALA A 18 14.67 11.64 56.56
CA ALA A 18 14.73 12.04 55.16
C ALA A 18 15.30 10.89 54.31
N PHE A 19 14.42 10.18 53.59
CA PHE A 19 14.82 9.27 52.52
C PHE A 19 14.75 10.04 51.19
N PHE A 20 15.91 10.38 50.62
CA PHE A 20 16.03 10.74 49.21
C PHE A 20 15.92 9.44 48.39
N ILE A 21 14.70 9.12 47.94
CA ILE A 21 14.49 8.13 46.88
C ILE A 21 14.56 8.89 45.57
N SER A 22 15.72 8.84 44.89
CA SER A 22 15.78 9.10 43.46
C SER A 22 15.02 7.98 42.74
N ALA A 23 13.70 8.15 42.62
CA ALA A 23 12.90 7.35 41.72
C ALA A 23 13.19 7.84 40.30
N LEU A 24 14.18 7.22 39.65
CA LEU A 24 14.26 7.20 38.21
C LEU A 24 13.04 6.40 37.74
N PHE A 25 11.91 7.07 37.50
CA PHE A 25 10.80 6.47 36.78
C PHE A 25 11.26 6.28 35.35
N ILE A 26 11.84 5.11 35.05
CA ILE A 26 11.86 4.59 33.69
C ILE A 26 10.41 4.18 33.44
N THR A 27 9.59 5.12 32.96
CA THR A 27 8.34 4.74 32.32
C THR A 27 8.72 3.84 31.16
N PRO A 28 8.27 2.57 31.09
CA PRO A 28 8.32 1.88 29.81
C PRO A 28 7.58 2.78 28.84
N SER A 29 8.24 3.14 27.75
CA SER A 29 7.62 3.81 26.62
C SER A 29 6.47 2.91 26.18
N LEU A 30 5.25 3.17 26.68
CA LEU A 30 4.04 2.67 26.06
C LEU A 30 4.06 3.29 24.67
N ALA A 31 4.44 2.48 23.68
CA ALA A 31 4.23 2.83 22.29
C ALA A 31 2.77 3.30 22.16
N ALA A 32 2.56 4.42 21.48
CA ALA A 32 1.22 4.94 21.25
C ALA A 32 0.33 3.81 20.71
N ALA A 33 -0.88 3.67 21.27
CA ALA A 33 -1.78 2.60 20.89
C ALA A 33 -2.12 2.74 19.40
N GLY A 34 -1.66 1.80 18.58
CA GLY A 34 -2.03 1.75 17.17
C GLY A 34 -3.45 1.21 16.98
N ASP A 35 -4.09 1.52 15.86
CA ASP A 35 -5.38 0.97 15.46
C ASP A 35 -5.26 -0.34 14.65
N GLY A 36 -4.02 -0.71 14.32
CA GLY A 36 -3.64 -1.92 13.59
C GLY A 36 -3.91 -1.82 12.10
N SER A 37 -4.03 -0.60 11.58
CA SER A 37 -3.80 -0.26 10.18
C SER A 37 -2.31 -0.23 9.85
N LEU A 38 -1.96 -0.14 8.56
CA LEU A 38 -0.57 -0.03 8.11
C LEU A 38 0.11 1.27 8.56
N SER A 39 -0.64 2.39 8.60
CA SER A 39 -0.15 3.71 9.03
C SER A 39 -0.10 3.86 10.55
N SER A 40 -0.80 3.01 11.30
CA SER A 40 -0.73 2.96 12.76
C SER A 40 -0.78 1.51 13.29
N PRO A 41 0.28 0.71 13.05
CA PRO A 41 0.31 -0.71 13.42
C PRO A 41 0.09 -0.96 14.90
N TYR A 42 -0.48 -2.13 15.23
CA TYR A 42 -0.47 -2.62 16.61
C TYR A 42 0.97 -2.86 17.07
N SER A 43 1.23 -2.50 18.33
CA SER A 43 2.34 -3.05 19.09
C SER A 43 2.17 -4.57 19.29
N VAL A 44 3.22 -5.27 19.65
CA VAL A 44 3.18 -6.71 19.96
C VAL A 44 2.26 -6.96 21.16
N SER A 45 2.33 -6.13 22.21
CA SER A 45 1.42 -6.23 23.36
C SER A 45 -0.05 -6.06 22.95
N GLN A 46 -0.38 -5.15 22.04
CA GLN A 46 -1.74 -5.03 21.49
C GLN A 46 -2.15 -6.28 20.69
N ALA A 47 -1.26 -6.83 19.87
CA ALA A 47 -1.53 -8.04 19.10
C ALA A 47 -1.77 -9.28 19.99
N ILE A 48 -1.02 -9.39 21.10
CA ILE A 48 -1.23 -10.44 22.11
C ILE A 48 -2.60 -10.29 22.78
N ALA A 49 -3.01 -9.07 23.12
CA ALA A 49 -4.29 -8.81 23.76
C ALA A 49 -5.49 -9.01 22.82
N ASN A 50 -5.29 -8.99 21.49
CA ASN A 50 -6.36 -8.97 20.49
C ASN A 50 -6.33 -10.19 19.55
N GLN A 51 -6.10 -11.41 20.08
CA GLN A 51 -6.13 -12.67 19.31
C GLN A 51 -7.56 -13.08 18.91
N ASN A 52 -8.16 -12.35 17.98
CA ASN A 52 -9.59 -12.41 17.62
C ASN A 52 -9.85 -12.80 16.16
N SER A 53 -8.84 -13.32 15.45
CA SER A 53 -8.92 -13.72 14.03
C SER A 53 -9.25 -12.58 13.05
N THR A 54 -9.01 -11.33 13.44
CA THR A 54 -9.09 -10.18 12.51
C THR A 54 -7.77 -9.95 11.78
N ILE A 55 -7.86 -9.31 10.62
CA ILE A 55 -6.69 -8.86 9.86
C ILE A 55 -6.20 -7.55 10.46
N LYS A 56 -4.92 -7.51 10.82
CA LYS A 56 -4.24 -6.34 11.39
C LYS A 56 -2.79 -6.26 10.94
N THR A 57 -2.24 -5.06 10.98
CA THR A 57 -0.81 -4.81 10.88
C THR A 57 -0.20 -4.71 12.27
N VAL A 58 0.90 -5.45 12.51
CA VAL A 58 1.61 -5.53 13.78
C VAL A 58 3.08 -5.19 13.54
N SER A 59 3.67 -4.34 14.38
CA SER A 59 5.09 -3.97 14.30
C SER A 59 5.82 -4.35 15.58
N GLY A 60 6.98 -5.00 15.46
CA GLY A 60 7.78 -5.46 16.60
C GLY A 60 9.21 -5.83 16.22
N TYR A 61 10.08 -5.99 17.22
CA TYR A 61 11.46 -6.41 17.03
C TYR A 61 11.60 -7.93 17.04
N VAL A 62 12.37 -8.47 16.10
CA VAL A 62 12.68 -9.90 16.01
C VAL A 62 13.57 -10.31 17.19
N THR A 63 13.11 -11.21 18.04
CA THR A 63 13.86 -11.70 19.21
C THR A 63 14.52 -13.07 18.96
N GLY A 64 13.99 -13.84 18.01
CA GLY A 64 14.52 -15.14 17.62
C GLY A 64 13.51 -15.95 16.80
N GLN A 65 13.71 -17.26 16.75
CA GLN A 65 12.82 -18.20 16.06
C GLN A 65 12.10 -19.09 17.09
N PRO A 66 10.76 -19.14 17.11
CA PRO A 66 10.04 -20.10 17.92
C PRO A 66 10.18 -21.51 17.32
N THR A 67 10.53 -22.47 18.17
CA THR A 67 10.58 -23.91 17.81
C THR A 67 9.50 -24.71 18.51
N SER A 68 8.86 -24.13 19.54
CA SER A 68 7.68 -24.67 20.22
C SER A 68 6.89 -23.52 20.87
N ALA A 69 5.75 -23.83 21.50
CA ALA A 69 4.96 -22.87 22.27
C ALA A 69 5.81 -22.06 23.28
N ASN A 70 6.76 -22.74 23.92
CA ASN A 70 7.54 -22.21 25.05
C ASN A 70 9.05 -22.17 24.76
N THR A 71 9.45 -22.14 23.50
CA THR A 71 10.87 -22.13 23.14
C THR A 71 11.12 -21.24 21.95
N VAL A 72 11.97 -20.24 22.16
CA VAL A 72 12.51 -19.36 21.12
C VAL A 72 14.03 -19.53 21.11
N VAL A 73 14.58 -20.00 19.99
CA VAL A 73 16.04 -20.08 19.79
C VAL A 73 16.53 -18.75 19.22
N THR A 74 17.74 -18.35 19.62
CA THR A 74 18.26 -17.02 19.26
C THR A 74 19.59 -17.08 18.48
N SER A 75 19.98 -18.30 18.09
CA SER A 75 21.09 -18.67 17.22
C SER A 75 20.85 -20.09 16.71
N SER A 76 21.62 -20.55 15.72
CA SER A 76 21.52 -21.92 15.18
C SER A 76 20.10 -22.29 14.72
N TYR A 77 19.49 -21.37 13.97
CA TYR A 77 18.10 -21.46 13.50
C TYR A 77 17.86 -22.72 12.65
N PRO A 78 16.94 -23.62 13.04
CA PRO A 78 16.72 -24.88 12.32
C PRO A 78 16.16 -24.71 10.89
N ASN A 79 15.40 -23.66 10.63
CA ASN A 79 14.72 -23.39 9.35
C ASN A 79 14.26 -21.92 9.25
N ASP A 80 13.59 -21.56 8.16
CA ASP A 80 13.12 -20.20 7.87
C ASP A 80 11.61 -20.01 8.09
N TYR A 81 10.98 -20.81 8.93
CA TYR A 81 9.51 -20.90 8.95
C TYR A 81 8.82 -19.95 9.92
N ALA A 82 9.57 -19.36 10.86
CA ALA A 82 8.95 -18.59 11.94
C ALA A 82 9.85 -17.50 12.52
N LEU A 83 9.23 -16.44 13.02
CA LEU A 83 9.84 -15.38 13.83
C LEU A 83 9.09 -15.22 15.15
N ALA A 84 9.79 -14.80 16.19
CA ALA A 84 9.21 -14.25 17.41
C ALA A 84 9.44 -12.74 17.41
N LEU A 85 8.36 -11.96 17.57
CA LEU A 85 8.42 -10.50 17.67
C LEU A 85 8.11 -10.06 19.09
N ALA A 86 8.71 -8.97 19.55
CA ALA A 86 8.42 -8.30 20.82
C ALA A 86 8.45 -6.77 20.69
N ASP A 87 7.87 -6.04 21.64
CA ASP A 87 7.92 -4.56 21.66
C ASP A 87 9.33 -4.00 21.88
N SER A 88 10.28 -4.82 22.37
CA SER A 88 11.68 -4.47 22.58
C SER A 88 12.60 -5.51 21.95
N SER A 89 13.68 -5.06 21.30
CA SER A 89 14.70 -5.92 20.70
C SER A 89 15.50 -6.75 21.70
N SER A 90 15.42 -6.40 22.99
CA SER A 90 16.08 -7.11 24.10
C SER A 90 15.14 -7.99 24.91
N GLU A 91 13.88 -8.14 24.50
CA GLU A 91 12.90 -8.98 25.19
C GLU A 91 13.32 -10.46 25.17
N THR A 92 13.18 -11.11 26.32
CA THR A 92 13.52 -12.53 26.53
C THR A 92 12.36 -13.32 27.14
N ASN A 93 11.36 -12.64 27.70
CA ASN A 93 10.17 -13.27 28.23
C ASN A 93 9.25 -13.67 27.08
N ILE A 94 9.11 -14.98 26.88
CA ILE A 94 8.31 -15.57 25.80
C ILE A 94 6.85 -15.11 25.85
N ALA A 95 6.29 -14.88 27.05
CA ALA A 95 4.90 -14.42 27.19
C ALA A 95 4.67 -13.01 26.60
N ASN A 96 5.72 -12.22 26.38
CA ASN A 96 5.67 -10.89 25.78
C ASN A 96 5.97 -10.92 24.27
N MET A 97 6.02 -12.12 23.66
CA MET A 97 6.30 -12.29 22.24
C MET A 97 5.03 -12.65 21.47
N VAL A 98 5.00 -12.38 20.17
CA VAL A 98 4.01 -12.94 19.24
C VAL A 98 4.74 -13.73 18.15
N TYR A 99 4.19 -14.88 17.76
CA TYR A 99 4.85 -15.76 16.80
C TYR A 99 4.31 -15.59 15.39
N VAL A 100 5.20 -15.36 14.44
CA VAL A 100 4.88 -15.20 13.02
C VAL A 100 5.08 -16.54 12.31
N GLN A 101 4.07 -17.01 11.59
CA GLN A 101 4.22 -18.13 10.66
C GLN A 101 4.57 -17.60 9.27
N ILE A 102 5.83 -17.75 8.85
CA ILE A 102 6.32 -17.19 7.57
C ILE A 102 5.85 -18.06 6.38
N PRO A 103 5.02 -17.53 5.47
CA PRO A 103 4.65 -18.21 4.22
C PRO A 103 5.87 -18.41 3.33
N THR A 104 5.84 -19.41 2.46
CA THR A 104 6.99 -19.77 1.60
C THR A 104 7.56 -18.59 0.82
N SER A 105 6.71 -17.68 0.32
CA SER A 105 7.10 -16.49 -0.46
C SER A 105 8.01 -15.52 0.31
N PHE A 106 7.91 -15.45 1.64
CA PHE A 106 8.66 -14.51 2.47
C PHE A 106 9.90 -15.12 3.11
N ARG A 107 10.11 -16.44 3.00
CA ARG A 107 11.17 -17.14 3.75
C ARG A 107 12.58 -16.76 3.32
N SER A 108 12.78 -16.50 2.03
CA SER A 108 14.07 -16.10 1.48
C SER A 108 14.53 -14.72 1.95
N GLU A 109 13.63 -13.92 2.52
CA GLU A 109 13.90 -12.56 2.97
C GLU A 109 13.80 -12.44 4.50
N PHE A 110 12.76 -13.01 5.12
CA PHE A 110 12.50 -12.87 6.55
C PHE A 110 12.88 -14.09 7.39
N GLY A 111 13.38 -15.16 6.77
CA GLY A 111 13.78 -16.38 7.47
C GLY A 111 15.09 -16.21 8.24
N LEU A 112 15.10 -16.55 9.54
CA LEU A 112 16.29 -16.37 10.39
C LEU A 112 17.44 -17.35 10.08
N LYS A 113 17.18 -18.51 9.47
CA LYS A 113 18.27 -19.41 9.04
C LYS A 113 19.01 -18.83 7.84
N THR A 114 18.28 -18.24 6.90
CA THR A 114 18.85 -17.54 5.74
C THR A 114 19.45 -16.18 6.14
N HIS A 115 18.77 -15.44 7.02
CA HIS A 115 19.15 -14.10 7.48
C HIS A 115 19.25 -13.97 9.01
N PRO A 116 20.29 -14.53 9.65
CA PRO A 116 20.49 -14.43 11.10
C PRO A 116 20.58 -12.99 11.64
N SER A 117 20.97 -12.04 10.78
CA SER A 117 21.12 -10.61 11.07
C SER A 117 19.80 -9.88 11.35
N LEU A 118 18.65 -10.49 11.02
CA LEU A 118 17.32 -9.92 11.33
C LEU A 118 17.04 -9.87 12.83
N LYS A 119 17.71 -10.68 13.65
CA LYS A 119 17.55 -10.62 15.11
C LYS A 119 17.92 -9.23 15.61
N GLY A 120 17.00 -8.64 16.38
CA GLY A 120 17.10 -7.28 16.91
C GLY A 120 16.62 -6.20 15.94
N LYS A 121 16.28 -6.54 14.70
CA LYS A 121 15.66 -5.62 13.73
C LYS A 121 14.15 -5.60 13.94
N LYS A 122 13.56 -4.44 13.65
CA LYS A 122 12.11 -4.27 13.66
C LYS A 122 11.53 -4.85 12.37
N VAL A 123 10.35 -5.43 12.45
CA VAL A 123 9.59 -6.01 11.34
C VAL A 123 8.12 -5.63 11.54
N THR A 124 7.46 -5.23 10.46
CA THR A 124 6.04 -4.93 10.40
C THR A 124 5.34 -5.99 9.55
N VAL A 125 4.19 -6.50 10.00
CA VAL A 125 3.53 -7.67 9.41
C VAL A 125 2.02 -7.43 9.32
N THR A 126 1.43 -7.56 8.12
CA THR A 126 -0.02 -7.60 7.93
C THR A 126 -0.49 -9.05 7.88
N CYS A 127 -1.41 -9.41 8.75
CA CYS A 127 -1.72 -10.80 9.06
C CYS A 127 -3.09 -10.97 9.74
N THR A 128 -3.53 -12.23 9.86
CA THR A 128 -4.61 -12.64 10.75
C THR A 128 -4.07 -12.90 12.15
N LEU A 129 -4.65 -12.26 13.17
CA LEU A 129 -4.30 -12.48 14.59
C LEU A 129 -4.85 -13.82 15.10
N SER A 130 -4.04 -14.87 15.04
CA SER A 130 -4.44 -16.23 15.38
C SER A 130 -3.28 -17.06 15.93
N ALA A 131 -3.56 -17.94 16.89
CA ALA A 131 -2.54 -18.66 17.62
C ALA A 131 -1.64 -19.53 16.72
N TYR A 132 -0.34 -19.49 16.99
CA TYR A 132 0.67 -20.35 16.38
C TYR A 132 1.43 -21.08 17.49
N PHE A 133 1.51 -22.42 17.40
CA PHE A 133 1.96 -23.28 18.52
C PHE A 133 1.18 -23.07 19.83
N THR A 134 -0.13 -22.80 19.80
CA THR A 134 -0.93 -22.46 21.01
C THR A 134 -0.46 -21.21 21.76
N HIS A 135 0.46 -20.44 21.18
CA HIS A 135 0.91 -19.14 21.63
C HIS A 135 0.21 -18.05 20.79
N PRO A 136 0.00 -16.82 21.29
CA PRO A 136 -0.39 -15.68 20.45
C PRO A 136 0.43 -15.62 19.18
N GLY A 137 -0.25 -15.53 18.04
CA GLY A 137 0.38 -15.68 16.73
C GLY A 137 -0.15 -14.72 15.67
N LEU A 138 0.63 -14.61 14.61
CA LEU A 138 0.37 -13.91 13.36
C LEU A 138 0.41 -14.96 12.24
N LYS A 139 -0.72 -15.20 11.58
CA LYS A 139 -0.87 -16.22 10.52
C LYS A 139 -1.47 -15.60 9.25
N ASP A 140 -1.49 -16.36 8.16
CA ASP A 140 -2.03 -15.94 6.88
C ASP A 140 -1.47 -14.57 6.45
N ILE A 141 -0.14 -14.48 6.49
CA ILE A 141 0.59 -13.23 6.28
C ILE A 141 0.40 -12.75 4.84
N SER A 142 -0.13 -11.53 4.67
CA SER A 142 -0.31 -10.89 3.37
C SER A 142 0.81 -9.90 3.03
N ALA A 143 1.51 -9.36 4.04
CA ALA A 143 2.67 -8.48 3.83
C ALA A 143 3.66 -8.56 5.01
N MET A 144 4.96 -8.42 4.72
CA MET A 144 6.04 -8.28 5.70
C MET A 144 7.00 -7.18 5.25
N PHE A 145 7.47 -6.37 6.20
CA PHE A 145 8.38 -5.23 5.98
C PHE A 145 9.48 -5.26 7.05
N SER A 146 10.74 -4.99 6.70
CA SER A 146 11.83 -4.80 7.68
C SER A 146 11.89 -3.33 8.12
N GLY A 147 12.41 -3.03 9.31
CA GLY A 147 12.74 -1.66 9.74
C GLY A 147 11.64 -0.87 10.48
N ASN A 148 11.85 0.45 10.56
CA ASN A 148 10.87 1.42 11.07
C ASN A 148 9.86 1.81 9.99
N ASP A 149 9.84 1.07 8.89
CA ASP A 149 9.07 1.31 7.69
C ASP A 149 7.60 0.94 7.95
N SER A 150 6.90 1.86 8.62
CA SER A 150 5.50 2.19 8.36
C SER A 150 5.53 3.21 7.23
N PRO A 151 4.66 3.06 6.22
CA PRO A 151 5.02 3.18 4.81
C PRO A 151 5.64 4.53 4.48
N GLU A 152 6.94 4.52 4.20
CA GLU A 152 7.36 4.94 2.87
C GLU A 152 7.41 3.65 2.02
N PRO A 153 7.00 3.66 0.75
CA PRO A 153 6.91 2.45 -0.05
C PRO A 153 8.30 1.83 -0.24
N GLU A 154 8.55 0.65 0.31
CA GLU A 154 9.63 -0.18 -0.23
C GLU A 154 9.07 -1.01 -1.39
N THR A 155 9.42 -0.53 -2.58
CA THR A 155 9.32 -1.18 -3.87
C THR A 155 10.02 -2.54 -3.85
N PRO A 156 9.36 -3.64 -4.22
CA PRO A 156 9.99 -4.89 -4.65
C PRO A 156 10.81 -4.61 -5.92
N GLY A 157 12.07 -4.21 -5.68
CA GLY A 157 13.06 -3.80 -6.68
C GLY A 157 14.26 -3.01 -6.13
N GLY A 158 14.53 -3.07 -4.82
CA GLY A 158 15.51 -2.21 -4.13
C GLY A 158 16.92 -2.19 -4.73
N ASP A 159 17.38 -0.97 -5.01
CA ASP A 159 18.72 -0.50 -5.41
C ASP A 159 19.23 -0.82 -6.83
N SER A 160 18.43 -1.35 -7.77
CA SER A 160 18.89 -1.38 -9.18
C SER A 160 17.87 -1.03 -10.26
N TYR A 161 16.57 -1.19 -10.00
CA TYR A 161 15.56 -1.08 -11.07
C TYR A 161 15.52 0.34 -11.66
N TYR A 162 15.69 1.36 -10.82
CA TYR A 162 15.64 2.77 -11.23
C TYR A 162 17.01 3.48 -11.22
N ASP A 163 18.13 2.75 -11.16
CA ASP A 163 19.48 3.36 -11.04
C ASP A 163 19.77 4.39 -12.12
N SER A 164 19.32 4.14 -13.34
CA SER A 164 19.54 5.04 -14.47
C SER A 164 18.73 6.34 -14.34
N ALA A 165 17.70 6.39 -13.49
CA ALA A 165 16.83 7.55 -13.28
C ALA A 165 17.26 8.40 -12.06
N VAL A 166 17.96 7.83 -11.08
CA VAL A 166 18.34 8.51 -9.84
C VAL A 166 19.12 9.80 -10.13
N GLY A 167 18.68 10.90 -9.51
CA GLY A 167 19.32 12.21 -9.58
C GLY A 167 19.10 12.97 -10.90
N LYS A 168 18.31 12.43 -11.84
CA LYS A 168 17.92 13.13 -13.07
C LYS A 168 16.64 13.96 -12.88
N SER A 169 16.38 14.87 -13.80
CA SER A 169 15.14 15.67 -13.86
C SER A 169 14.78 16.07 -15.30
N GLY A 170 13.59 16.62 -15.50
CA GLY A 170 13.08 17.05 -16.81
C GLY A 170 13.13 15.92 -17.85
N SER A 171 13.45 16.27 -19.09
CA SER A 171 13.57 15.29 -20.19
C SER A 171 14.61 14.20 -19.91
N SER A 172 15.67 14.48 -19.14
CA SER A 172 16.67 13.45 -18.83
C SER A 172 16.11 12.34 -17.91
N LEU A 173 15.22 12.70 -17.00
CA LEU A 173 14.50 11.76 -16.15
C LEU A 173 13.42 11.03 -16.96
N LYS A 174 12.63 11.76 -17.76
CA LYS A 174 11.61 11.17 -18.66
C LYS A 174 12.22 10.06 -19.52
N ASN A 175 13.30 10.37 -20.24
CA ASN A 175 13.98 9.41 -21.10
C ASN A 175 14.57 8.23 -20.31
N ALA A 176 15.14 8.47 -19.12
CA ALA A 176 15.68 7.39 -18.31
C ALA A 176 14.59 6.42 -17.85
N LEU A 177 13.42 6.93 -17.48
CA LEU A 177 12.28 6.13 -17.09
C LEU A 177 11.67 5.39 -18.27
N HIS A 178 11.55 6.03 -19.43
CA HIS A 178 11.12 5.38 -20.68
C HIS A 178 11.96 4.12 -20.93
N GLU A 179 13.28 4.24 -20.98
CA GLU A 179 14.21 3.11 -21.20
C GLU A 179 14.17 2.03 -20.10
N ILE A 180 13.58 2.30 -18.93
CA ILE A 180 13.40 1.30 -17.87
C ILE A 180 12.11 0.50 -18.09
N ILE A 181 11.07 1.13 -18.64
CA ILE A 181 9.71 0.58 -18.69
C ILE A 181 9.23 0.27 -20.11
N ASP A 182 9.96 0.71 -21.14
CA ASP A 182 9.71 0.54 -22.58
C ASP A 182 9.46 -0.92 -22.96
N ASP A 183 10.12 -1.87 -22.32
CA ASP A 183 9.83 -3.30 -22.51
C ASP A 183 8.88 -3.84 -21.45
N HIS A 184 7.83 -4.54 -21.90
CA HIS A 184 6.94 -5.29 -21.01
C HIS A 184 6.35 -6.53 -21.69
N SER A 185 5.94 -7.52 -20.88
CA SER A 185 5.21 -8.69 -21.36
C SER A 185 3.79 -8.32 -21.73
N GLU A 186 3.48 -8.28 -23.02
CA GLU A 186 2.13 -7.97 -23.48
C GLU A 186 1.17 -9.15 -23.26
N ILE A 187 -0.06 -8.85 -22.85
CA ILE A 187 -1.14 -9.84 -22.72
C ILE A 187 -2.26 -9.54 -23.71
N SER A 188 -2.94 -10.59 -24.18
CA SER A 188 -4.07 -10.38 -25.11
C SER A 188 -5.22 -9.64 -24.43
N TYR A 189 -5.99 -8.90 -25.23
CA TYR A 189 -7.17 -8.19 -24.72
C TYR A 189 -8.17 -9.12 -24.00
N SER A 190 -8.30 -10.38 -24.43
CA SER A 190 -9.15 -11.35 -23.72
C SER A 190 -8.62 -11.70 -22.33
N ASN A 191 -7.30 -11.77 -22.16
CA ASN A 191 -6.64 -12.12 -20.90
C ASN A 191 -6.67 -10.97 -19.89
N VAL A 192 -6.85 -9.73 -20.34
CA VAL A 192 -7.05 -8.55 -19.45
C VAL A 192 -8.17 -8.81 -18.44
N TRP A 193 -9.23 -9.54 -18.80
CA TRP A 193 -10.30 -9.85 -17.84
C TRP A 193 -9.78 -10.60 -16.61
N GLU A 194 -8.96 -11.64 -16.82
CA GLU A 194 -8.40 -12.41 -15.70
C GLU A 194 -7.42 -11.59 -14.89
N ALA A 195 -6.63 -10.73 -15.56
CA ALA A 195 -5.71 -9.83 -14.89
C ALA A 195 -6.43 -8.80 -14.01
N LEU A 196 -7.48 -8.13 -14.51
CA LEU A 196 -8.25 -7.15 -13.72
C LEU A 196 -8.94 -7.77 -12.50
N ARG A 197 -9.34 -9.04 -12.57
CA ARG A 197 -9.87 -9.78 -11.42
C ARG A 197 -8.83 -10.04 -10.33
N LYS A 198 -7.55 -9.84 -10.62
CA LYS A 198 -6.41 -9.98 -9.69
C LYS A 198 -5.86 -8.63 -9.26
N THR A 199 -5.60 -7.73 -10.21
CA THR A 199 -5.03 -6.41 -9.92
C THR A 199 -5.96 -5.54 -9.09
N ASP A 200 -7.28 -5.69 -9.27
CA ASP A 200 -8.28 -4.87 -8.62
C ASP A 200 -9.18 -5.68 -7.66
N GLU A 201 -8.71 -6.85 -7.19
CA GLU A 201 -9.43 -7.69 -6.23
C GLU A 201 -9.74 -6.91 -4.94
N ASP A 202 -11.00 -6.96 -4.47
CA ASP A 202 -11.39 -6.28 -3.24
C ASP A 202 -10.68 -6.93 -2.03
N PRO A 203 -9.87 -6.16 -1.27
CA PRO A 203 -9.11 -6.69 -0.13
C PRO A 203 -10.01 -7.24 0.99
N ASN A 204 -11.28 -6.83 1.04
CA ASN A 204 -12.26 -7.29 2.02
C ASN A 204 -13.17 -8.38 1.48
N ASN A 205 -13.14 -8.66 0.17
CA ASN A 205 -13.94 -9.69 -0.46
C ASN A 205 -13.27 -10.21 -1.75
N ALA A 206 -12.50 -11.28 -1.61
CA ALA A 206 -11.81 -11.91 -2.73
C ALA A 206 -12.73 -12.48 -3.82
N ASN A 207 -14.07 -12.39 -3.73
CA ASN A 207 -14.97 -12.71 -4.84
C ASN A 207 -15.29 -11.49 -5.73
N ASN A 208 -14.84 -10.31 -5.32
CA ASN A 208 -15.18 -9.03 -5.94
C ASN A 208 -13.92 -8.30 -6.45
N VAL A 209 -14.16 -7.30 -7.29
CA VAL A 209 -13.21 -6.26 -7.68
C VAL A 209 -13.72 -4.90 -7.21
N ILE A 210 -12.83 -3.94 -6.98
CA ILE A 210 -13.18 -2.54 -6.72
C ILE A 210 -13.24 -1.78 -8.04
N LEU A 211 -14.38 -1.16 -8.33
CA LEU A 211 -14.55 -0.36 -9.53
C LEU A 211 -13.94 1.04 -9.36
N LEU A 212 -13.16 1.50 -10.35
CA LEU A 212 -12.35 2.72 -10.26
C LEU A 212 -13.17 3.95 -9.82
N TYR A 213 -14.11 4.37 -10.67
CA TYR A 213 -14.83 5.64 -10.47
C TYR A 213 -15.89 5.56 -9.37
N THR A 214 -16.57 4.42 -9.20
CA THR A 214 -17.63 4.30 -8.18
C THR A 214 -17.13 3.86 -6.82
N GLY A 215 -15.92 3.27 -6.74
CA GLY A 215 -15.42 2.61 -5.52
C GLY A 215 -16.23 1.36 -5.12
N ARG A 216 -17.19 0.94 -5.95
CA ARG A 216 -18.11 -0.14 -5.62
C ARG A 216 -17.39 -1.48 -5.68
N SER A 217 -17.53 -2.28 -4.62
CA SER A 217 -17.16 -3.69 -4.63
C SER A 217 -18.16 -4.51 -5.43
N GLN A 218 -17.71 -5.15 -6.50
CA GLN A 218 -18.57 -5.87 -7.43
C GLN A 218 -18.04 -7.26 -7.77
N GLY A 219 -18.92 -8.24 -7.88
CA GLY A 219 -18.58 -9.62 -8.25
C GLY A 219 -17.67 -9.69 -9.48
N LYS A 220 -16.53 -10.36 -9.33
CA LYS A 220 -15.45 -10.42 -10.34
C LYS A 220 -15.88 -11.06 -11.67
N THR A 221 -16.99 -11.80 -11.68
CA THR A 221 -17.58 -12.44 -12.86
C THR A 221 -18.78 -11.68 -13.44
N MET A 222 -19.20 -10.57 -12.83
CA MET A 222 -20.23 -9.67 -13.37
C MET A 222 -19.60 -8.67 -14.35
N ASN A 223 -18.87 -9.19 -15.33
CA ASN A 223 -18.14 -8.40 -16.31
C ASN A 223 -18.75 -8.58 -17.71
N GLY A 224 -18.88 -7.49 -18.47
CA GLY A 224 -19.64 -7.52 -19.72
C GLY A 224 -20.09 -6.15 -20.19
N SER A 225 -21.28 -6.10 -20.79
CA SER A 225 -21.90 -4.88 -21.33
C SER A 225 -23.33 -4.67 -20.81
N GLY A 226 -23.76 -5.46 -19.83
CA GLY A 226 -25.02 -5.27 -19.14
C GLY A 226 -25.02 -4.05 -18.22
N VAL A 227 -26.20 -3.54 -17.89
CA VAL A 227 -26.40 -2.33 -17.06
C VAL A 227 -25.79 -2.46 -15.66
N ASN A 228 -25.64 -3.68 -15.15
CA ASN A 228 -25.01 -3.95 -13.86
C ASN A 228 -23.66 -4.65 -14.00
N ASP A 229 -23.10 -4.72 -15.21
CA ASP A 229 -21.78 -5.29 -15.42
C ASP A 229 -20.71 -4.21 -15.22
N TRP A 230 -19.51 -4.64 -14.87
CA TRP A 230 -18.32 -3.82 -15.06
C TRP A 230 -17.65 -4.15 -16.39
N ASN A 231 -16.96 -3.18 -16.97
CA ASN A 231 -16.17 -3.36 -18.18
C ASN A 231 -14.74 -2.80 -17.99
N ARG A 232 -13.90 -3.02 -19.02
CA ARG A 232 -12.53 -2.50 -19.06
C ARG A 232 -12.59 -1.03 -19.43
N GLU A 233 -12.21 -0.20 -18.48
CA GLU A 233 -11.91 1.20 -18.70
C GLU A 233 -10.48 1.34 -19.21
N HIS A 234 -10.33 2.04 -20.33
CA HIS A 234 -9.03 2.53 -20.82
C HIS A 234 -8.87 3.93 -20.27
N VAL A 235 -8.18 4.06 -19.12
CA VAL A 235 -8.02 5.36 -18.47
C VAL A 235 -7.35 6.34 -19.41
N TRP A 236 -6.31 5.92 -20.15
CA TRP A 236 -5.98 6.61 -21.38
C TRP A 236 -7.00 6.24 -22.46
N ALA A 237 -7.91 7.16 -22.79
CA ALA A 237 -8.98 6.86 -23.75
C ALA A 237 -8.40 6.51 -25.13
N LYS A 238 -8.77 5.35 -25.67
CA LYS A 238 -8.22 4.82 -26.93
C LYS A 238 -8.32 5.76 -28.13
N SER A 239 -9.32 6.63 -28.15
CA SER A 239 -9.50 7.62 -29.22
C SER A 239 -8.42 8.70 -29.21
N HIS A 240 -7.74 8.92 -28.09
CA HIS A 240 -6.58 9.79 -27.99
C HIS A 240 -5.32 9.04 -28.44
N GLY A 241 -5.20 8.84 -29.76
CA GLY A 241 -4.09 8.09 -30.38
C GLY A 241 -4.50 6.88 -31.23
N ASP A 242 -5.80 6.55 -31.29
CA ASP A 242 -6.40 5.49 -32.12
C ASP A 242 -5.71 4.12 -32.04
N PHE A 243 -5.19 3.76 -30.87
CA PHE A 243 -4.43 2.51 -30.69
C PHE A 243 -5.30 1.28 -30.47
N GLY A 244 -6.62 1.45 -30.32
CA GLY A 244 -7.56 0.34 -30.24
C GLY A 244 -7.31 -0.61 -29.06
N THR A 245 -7.43 -1.91 -29.30
CA THR A 245 -7.27 -2.97 -28.28
C THR A 245 -6.24 -4.02 -28.71
N THR A 246 -5.33 -3.66 -29.61
CA THR A 246 -4.20 -4.49 -29.98
C THR A 246 -3.17 -4.49 -28.85
N LEU A 247 -2.20 -5.41 -28.94
CA LEU A 247 -1.08 -5.45 -28.02
C LEU A 247 -0.33 -4.10 -27.99
N GLY A 248 0.31 -3.82 -26.87
CA GLY A 248 0.85 -2.50 -26.53
C GLY A 248 -0.17 -1.68 -25.71
N PRO A 249 -0.39 -0.39 -26.01
CA PRO A 249 -1.18 0.50 -25.17
C PRO A 249 -2.65 0.08 -25.04
N GLY A 250 -3.17 -0.71 -25.99
CA GLY A 250 -4.53 -1.24 -25.97
C GLY A 250 -4.77 -2.33 -24.91
N THR A 251 -3.70 -2.92 -24.39
CA THR A 251 -3.74 -4.05 -23.44
C THR A 251 -2.92 -3.83 -22.18
N ASP A 252 -2.30 -2.65 -22.03
CA ASP A 252 -1.45 -2.34 -20.89
C ASP A 252 -2.28 -2.20 -19.59
N LEU A 253 -2.03 -3.14 -18.69
CA LEU A 253 -2.62 -3.23 -17.37
C LEU A 253 -2.29 -2.05 -16.49
N HIS A 254 -1.26 -1.25 -16.74
CA HIS A 254 -1.01 -0.10 -15.88
C HIS A 254 -2.11 0.95 -15.96
N HIS A 255 -2.82 1.08 -17.09
CA HIS A 255 -3.95 2.03 -17.23
C HIS A 255 -5.34 1.38 -17.41
N LEU A 256 -5.41 0.06 -17.60
CA LEU A 256 -6.68 -0.65 -17.66
C LEU A 256 -7.26 -0.87 -16.27
N ARG A 257 -8.52 -0.47 -16.06
CA ARG A 257 -9.23 -0.63 -14.76
C ARG A 257 -10.63 -1.20 -14.95
N PRO A 258 -11.20 -1.90 -13.95
CA PRO A 258 -12.62 -2.25 -13.97
C PRO A 258 -13.46 -1.02 -13.59
N THR A 259 -14.48 -0.71 -14.40
CA THR A 259 -15.43 0.39 -14.14
C THR A 259 -16.85 -0.08 -14.42
N ASP A 260 -17.83 0.50 -13.72
CA ASP A 260 -19.24 0.28 -14.03
C ASP A 260 -19.52 0.62 -15.50
N ALA A 261 -20.20 -0.27 -16.23
CA ALA A 261 -20.35 -0.10 -17.68
C ALA A 261 -21.07 1.20 -18.08
N SER A 262 -22.03 1.67 -17.27
CA SER A 262 -22.77 2.91 -17.54
C SER A 262 -21.94 4.17 -17.21
N VAL A 263 -21.16 4.11 -16.13
CA VAL A 263 -20.22 5.19 -15.77
C VAL A 263 -19.11 5.30 -16.80
N ASN A 264 -18.55 4.17 -17.25
CA ASN A 264 -17.57 4.15 -18.33
C ASN A 264 -18.17 4.74 -19.63
N SER A 265 -19.41 4.36 -19.97
CA SER A 265 -20.09 4.93 -21.13
C SER A 265 -20.30 6.45 -21.02
N THR A 266 -20.49 6.98 -19.82
CA THR A 266 -20.66 8.42 -19.60
C THR A 266 -19.32 9.16 -19.65
N ARG A 267 -18.27 8.60 -19.03
CA ARG A 267 -16.90 9.11 -19.12
C ARG A 267 -16.42 9.17 -20.57
N ASN A 268 -16.75 8.16 -21.37
CA ASN A 268 -16.45 8.10 -22.80
C ASN A 268 -14.96 8.39 -23.08
N ASN A 269 -14.65 9.49 -23.76
CA ASN A 269 -13.32 9.96 -24.08
C ASN A 269 -13.07 11.37 -23.55
N LEU A 270 -13.76 11.77 -22.49
CA LEU A 270 -13.53 13.07 -21.86
C LEU A 270 -12.10 13.13 -21.34
N ASP A 271 -11.45 14.29 -21.53
CA ASP A 271 -10.14 14.56 -20.96
C ASP A 271 -10.25 14.68 -19.43
N PHE A 272 -9.14 14.50 -18.70
CA PHE A 272 -9.14 14.70 -17.26
C PHE A 272 -8.88 16.18 -16.89
N ASP A 273 -9.83 16.79 -16.19
CA ASP A 273 -9.79 18.12 -15.53
C ASP A 273 -10.85 18.11 -14.41
N ASN A 274 -11.10 19.23 -13.74
CA ASN A 274 -12.01 19.37 -12.60
C ASN A 274 -13.51 19.32 -12.95
N GLY A 275 -13.88 18.81 -14.14
CA GLY A 275 -15.26 18.55 -14.53
C GLY A 275 -16.20 19.75 -14.30
N GLY A 276 -17.43 19.43 -13.87
CA GLY A 276 -18.40 20.45 -13.49
C GLY A 276 -19.55 19.92 -12.66
N SER A 277 -20.46 19.16 -13.27
CA SER A 277 -21.64 18.63 -12.58
C SER A 277 -21.38 17.23 -12.03
N GLU A 278 -21.87 16.95 -10.82
CA GLU A 278 -21.70 15.64 -10.20
C GLU A 278 -22.45 14.55 -10.99
N HIS A 279 -21.80 13.42 -11.20
CA HIS A 279 -22.38 12.25 -11.84
C HIS A 279 -23.35 11.53 -10.88
N THR A 280 -24.55 11.20 -11.35
CA THR A 280 -25.64 10.71 -10.48
C THR A 280 -25.41 9.31 -9.91
N GLU A 281 -24.67 8.45 -10.62
CA GLU A 281 -24.32 7.10 -10.14
C GLU A 281 -22.95 7.03 -9.44
N ALA A 282 -21.90 7.53 -10.09
CA ALA A 282 -20.56 7.67 -9.53
C ALA A 282 -20.43 8.94 -8.66
N ILE A 283 -21.06 8.94 -7.49
CA ILE A 283 -21.01 10.05 -6.52
C ILE A 283 -19.56 10.49 -6.23
N GLY A 284 -19.35 11.80 -6.16
CA GLY A 284 -18.04 12.43 -6.02
C GLY A 284 -17.21 12.52 -7.30
N ASN A 285 -17.69 11.99 -8.44
CA ASN A 285 -17.09 12.24 -9.75
C ASN A 285 -17.88 13.36 -10.42
N TYR A 286 -17.18 14.24 -11.13
CA TYR A 286 -17.80 15.38 -11.82
C TYR A 286 -17.46 15.33 -13.30
N TYR A 287 -18.33 15.86 -14.14
CA TYR A 287 -18.07 15.93 -15.58
C TYR A 287 -18.78 17.11 -16.20
N ASP A 288 -18.28 17.54 -17.35
CA ASP A 288 -18.90 18.54 -18.19
C ASP A 288 -18.82 18.12 -19.67
N SER A 289 -18.79 19.07 -20.60
CA SER A 289 -18.81 18.76 -22.04
C SER A 289 -17.52 18.18 -22.58
N ASP A 290 -16.38 18.40 -21.92
CA ASP A 290 -15.06 18.00 -22.42
C ASP A 290 -14.16 17.37 -21.35
N SER A 291 -14.58 17.35 -20.08
CA SER A 291 -13.76 16.82 -19.00
C SER A 291 -14.48 15.93 -17.99
N TRP A 292 -13.69 15.04 -17.37
CA TRP A 292 -14.06 14.16 -16.27
C TRP A 292 -13.12 14.39 -15.08
N GLU A 293 -13.69 14.60 -13.90
CA GLU A 293 -13.03 14.64 -12.60
C GLU A 293 -13.38 13.35 -11.84
N PRO A 294 -12.42 12.48 -11.55
CA PRO A 294 -12.69 11.31 -10.72
C PRO A 294 -12.88 11.73 -9.26
N ARG A 295 -13.52 10.86 -8.47
CA ARG A 295 -13.62 11.04 -7.01
C ARG A 295 -12.25 11.20 -6.36
N ASP A 296 -12.19 11.96 -5.27
CA ASP A 296 -10.94 12.35 -4.61
C ASP A 296 -9.97 11.21 -4.32
N SER A 297 -10.48 10.02 -3.99
CA SER A 297 -9.65 8.88 -3.59
C SER A 297 -9.03 8.09 -4.76
N VAL A 298 -9.23 8.50 -6.01
CA VAL A 298 -8.55 7.92 -7.19
C VAL A 298 -8.04 8.99 -8.15
N LYS A 299 -7.95 10.24 -7.71
CA LYS A 299 -7.41 11.35 -8.50
C LYS A 299 -5.92 11.11 -8.79
N GLY A 300 -5.18 10.65 -7.80
CA GLY A 300 -3.78 10.31 -7.89
C GLY A 300 -3.55 9.08 -8.75
N ASP A 301 -4.37 8.03 -8.57
CA ASP A 301 -4.36 6.84 -9.43
C ASP A 301 -4.45 7.23 -10.91
N VAL A 302 -5.45 8.03 -11.27
CA VAL A 302 -5.66 8.49 -12.64
C VAL A 302 -4.45 9.28 -13.15
N ALA A 303 -3.94 10.23 -12.36
CA ALA A 303 -2.77 11.01 -12.73
C ALA A 303 -1.55 10.12 -13.00
N ARG A 304 -1.24 9.18 -12.12
CA ARG A 304 -0.08 8.28 -12.24
C ARG A 304 -0.23 7.28 -13.40
N MET A 305 -1.46 6.87 -13.74
CA MET A 305 -1.72 6.09 -14.96
C MET A 305 -1.43 6.92 -16.22
N LEU A 306 -1.83 8.20 -16.25
CA LEU A 306 -1.56 9.09 -17.38
C LEU A 306 -0.07 9.43 -17.53
N PHE A 307 0.62 9.72 -16.42
CA PHE A 307 2.08 9.94 -16.43
C PHE A 307 2.83 8.72 -16.97
N TYR A 308 2.45 7.52 -16.51
CA TYR A 308 3.03 6.28 -17.00
C TYR A 308 2.84 6.13 -18.50
N MET A 309 1.61 6.28 -19.00
CA MET A 309 1.34 6.11 -20.44
C MET A 309 2.16 7.09 -21.29
N ALA A 310 2.32 8.33 -20.82
CA ALA A 310 3.09 9.35 -21.54
C ALA A 310 4.62 9.22 -21.43
N VAL A 311 5.12 8.38 -20.51
CA VAL A 311 6.55 8.05 -20.42
C VAL A 311 6.86 6.72 -21.07
N ARG A 312 5.93 5.77 -21.02
CA ARG A 312 6.09 4.46 -21.63
C ARG A 312 6.03 4.55 -23.14
N TYR A 313 5.09 5.30 -23.70
CA TYR A 313 4.77 5.28 -25.13
C TYR A 313 5.29 6.54 -25.84
N GLU A 314 6.61 6.62 -26.08
CA GLU A 314 7.28 7.74 -26.77
C GLU A 314 7.36 7.57 -28.32
N GLY A 315 6.85 6.45 -28.85
CA GLY A 315 6.75 6.19 -30.30
C GLY A 315 8.06 5.82 -31.02
N ASP A 316 9.15 5.59 -30.30
CA ASP A 316 10.47 5.21 -30.85
C ASP A 316 10.51 3.82 -31.49
N ALA A 317 9.69 2.88 -31.00
CA ALA A 317 9.51 1.54 -31.57
C ALA A 317 8.44 1.47 -32.69
N GLY A 318 7.90 2.62 -33.13
CA GLY A 318 6.83 2.68 -34.12
C GLY A 318 5.42 2.48 -33.54
N GLU A 319 5.31 2.42 -32.22
CA GLU A 319 4.06 2.59 -31.48
C GLU A 319 3.59 4.05 -31.51
N VAL A 320 2.40 4.32 -30.96
CA VAL A 320 1.88 5.69 -30.87
C VAL A 320 2.67 6.47 -29.81
N ASP A 321 3.01 7.71 -30.13
CA ASP A 321 3.60 8.67 -29.20
C ASP A 321 2.48 9.34 -28.40
N LEU A 322 2.34 8.97 -27.12
CA LEU A 322 1.35 9.48 -26.18
C LEU A 322 1.96 10.57 -25.31
N GLU A 323 1.36 11.76 -25.27
CA GLU A 323 1.93 12.89 -24.56
C GLU A 323 0.92 13.63 -23.69
N LEU A 324 1.37 14.24 -22.59
CA LEU A 324 0.51 15.10 -21.78
C LEU A 324 0.65 16.55 -22.23
N ASN A 325 -0.44 17.32 -22.12
CA ASN A 325 -0.42 18.75 -22.38
C ASN A 325 -1.28 19.50 -21.35
N ASN A 326 -1.44 20.81 -21.49
CA ASN A 326 -2.28 21.63 -20.60
C ASN A 326 -3.63 21.99 -21.23
N GLN A 327 -4.21 21.09 -22.03
CA GLN A 327 -5.45 21.30 -22.77
C GLN A 327 -6.45 20.16 -22.53
N VAL A 328 -7.72 20.51 -22.67
CA VAL A 328 -8.83 19.56 -22.81
C VAL A 328 -9.40 19.67 -24.23
N ASN A 329 -10.26 18.73 -24.61
CA ASN A 329 -10.83 18.63 -25.95
C ASN A 329 -9.76 18.39 -27.02
N ASN A 330 -8.83 17.47 -26.75
CA ASN A 330 -7.73 17.11 -27.65
C ASN A 330 -8.19 16.34 -28.91
N GLY A 331 -9.48 16.02 -29.02
CA GLY A 331 -10.05 15.28 -30.15
C GLY A 331 -9.45 13.88 -30.26
N THR A 332 -8.84 13.56 -31.41
CA THR A 332 -8.17 12.27 -31.65
C THR A 332 -6.65 12.35 -31.55
N ALA A 333 -6.10 13.52 -31.23
CA ALA A 333 -4.66 13.65 -31.02
C ALA A 333 -4.24 12.79 -29.83
N PRO A 334 -3.01 12.26 -29.81
CA PRO A 334 -2.52 11.42 -28.71
C PRO A 334 -2.12 12.26 -27.49
N TYR A 335 -2.96 13.23 -27.14
CA TYR A 335 -2.84 14.03 -25.93
C TYR A 335 -4.00 13.74 -25.01
N HIS A 336 -3.77 13.64 -23.70
CA HIS A 336 -4.86 13.36 -22.78
C HIS A 336 -4.71 14.04 -21.43
N GLY A 337 -5.80 14.67 -20.98
CA GLY A 337 -5.86 15.33 -19.68
C GLY A 337 -4.99 16.57 -19.54
N LYS A 338 -5.29 17.37 -18.53
CA LYS A 338 -4.62 18.64 -18.26
C LYS A 338 -3.50 18.46 -17.24
N LEU A 339 -2.26 18.45 -17.72
CA LEU A 339 -1.04 18.18 -16.96
C LEU A 339 -0.95 18.93 -15.63
N ALA A 340 -1.26 20.23 -15.61
CA ALA A 340 -1.23 21.01 -14.36
C ALA A 340 -2.19 20.45 -13.29
N VAL A 341 -3.36 19.97 -13.70
CA VAL A 341 -4.37 19.38 -12.80
C VAL A 341 -3.98 17.97 -12.39
N LEU A 342 -3.42 17.17 -13.31
CA LEU A 342 -2.90 15.85 -12.99
C LEU A 342 -1.76 15.92 -11.95
N LEU A 343 -0.87 16.91 -12.06
CA LEU A 343 0.19 17.14 -11.07
C LEU A 343 -0.36 17.54 -9.70
N GLU A 344 -1.43 18.33 -9.67
CA GLU A 344 -2.13 18.68 -8.43
C GLU A 344 -2.81 17.44 -7.81
N TRP A 345 -3.50 16.64 -8.61
CA TRP A 345 -4.15 15.41 -8.17
C TRP A 345 -3.17 14.38 -7.60
N ASN A 346 -2.00 14.24 -8.22
CA ASN A 346 -0.95 13.36 -7.70
C ASN A 346 -0.45 13.76 -6.30
N GLU A 347 -0.45 15.05 -5.98
CA GLU A 347 -0.08 15.54 -4.64
C GLU A 347 -1.23 15.45 -3.63
N GLN A 348 -2.47 15.64 -4.09
CA GLN A 348 -3.66 15.62 -3.24
C GLN A 348 -4.09 14.20 -2.84
N ASP A 349 -3.82 13.21 -3.70
CA ASP A 349 -4.18 11.81 -3.49
C ASP A 349 -2.91 10.93 -3.56
N PRO A 350 -2.20 10.78 -2.41
CA PRO A 350 -0.99 9.99 -2.32
C PRO A 350 -1.23 8.51 -2.63
N VAL A 351 -0.18 7.84 -3.12
CA VAL A 351 -0.20 6.40 -3.41
C VAL A 351 -0.66 5.59 -2.20
N ASP A 352 -1.70 4.78 -2.37
CA ASP A 352 -2.24 3.93 -1.32
C ASP A 352 -1.77 2.45 -1.41
N ALA A 353 -2.24 1.61 -0.48
CA ALA A 353 -1.85 0.20 -0.45
C ALA A 353 -2.48 -0.62 -1.59
N PHE A 354 -3.67 -0.22 -2.07
CA PHE A 354 -4.36 -0.91 -3.15
C PHE A 354 -3.61 -0.68 -4.47
N GLU A 355 -3.22 0.57 -4.73
CA GLU A 355 -2.45 0.95 -5.91
C GLU A 355 -1.05 0.32 -5.94
N ARG A 356 -0.34 0.29 -4.80
CA ARG A 356 0.95 -0.43 -4.70
C ARG A 356 0.80 -1.92 -4.99
N ASN A 357 -0.18 -2.57 -4.36
CA ASN A 357 -0.44 -3.99 -4.59
C ASN A 357 -0.75 -4.28 -6.07
N ARG A 358 -1.48 -3.39 -6.73
CA ARG A 358 -1.71 -3.48 -8.17
C ARG A 358 -0.40 -3.41 -8.97
N ASN A 359 0.48 -2.45 -8.66
CA ASN A 359 1.80 -2.35 -9.29
C ASN A 359 2.61 -3.64 -9.09
N GLU A 360 2.57 -4.24 -7.89
CA GLU A 360 3.21 -5.53 -7.61
C GLU A 360 2.66 -6.69 -8.43
N ILE A 361 1.34 -6.79 -8.55
CA ILE A 361 0.71 -7.90 -9.27
C ILE A 361 1.08 -7.79 -10.76
N ILE A 362 1.00 -6.58 -11.32
CA ILE A 362 1.37 -6.34 -12.72
C ILE A 362 2.84 -6.70 -12.96
N TYR A 363 3.75 -6.24 -12.10
CA TYR A 363 5.17 -6.55 -12.20
C TYR A 363 5.47 -8.04 -12.04
N ASN A 364 4.97 -8.68 -10.99
CA ASN A 364 5.39 -10.04 -10.65
C ASN A 364 4.70 -11.12 -11.50
N GLN A 365 3.49 -10.84 -12.05
CA GLN A 365 2.64 -11.90 -12.60
C GLN A 365 2.23 -11.68 -14.06
N TYR A 366 2.31 -10.46 -14.59
CA TYR A 366 1.74 -10.16 -15.92
C TYR A 366 2.73 -9.49 -16.87
N GLN A 367 3.13 -8.24 -16.59
CA GLN A 367 3.83 -7.39 -17.56
C GLN A 367 5.30 -7.17 -17.24
N HIS A 368 5.73 -7.43 -16.02
CA HIS A 368 7.16 -7.35 -15.63
C HIS A 368 7.82 -5.98 -15.79
N ASN A 369 7.03 -4.93 -16.01
CA ASN A 369 7.44 -3.54 -15.83
C ASN A 369 6.61 -2.88 -14.71
N ARG A 370 7.16 -1.80 -14.15
CA ARG A 370 6.53 -1.06 -13.04
C ARG A 370 6.04 0.29 -13.52
N ASN A 371 5.02 0.82 -12.87
CA ASN A 371 4.68 2.24 -13.01
C ASN A 371 5.59 3.06 -12.08
N PRO A 372 6.54 3.86 -12.62
CA PRO A 372 7.49 4.59 -11.79
C PRO A 372 6.81 5.66 -10.93
N PHE A 373 5.65 6.16 -11.33
CA PHE A 373 4.94 7.19 -10.59
C PHE A 373 4.15 6.63 -9.41
N ILE A 374 3.93 5.31 -9.35
CA ILE A 374 3.42 4.63 -8.15
C ILE A 374 4.55 4.41 -7.14
N ASP A 375 5.74 4.04 -7.62
CA ASP A 375 6.89 3.78 -6.75
C ASP A 375 7.57 5.10 -6.29
N HIS A 376 7.61 6.11 -7.16
CA HIS A 376 8.23 7.43 -6.98
C HIS A 376 7.30 8.56 -7.47
N PRO A 377 6.19 8.85 -6.77
CA PRO A 377 5.22 9.86 -7.18
C PRO A 377 5.82 11.28 -7.32
N GLU A 378 6.92 11.57 -6.63
CA GLU A 378 7.66 12.82 -6.72
C GLU A 378 8.29 13.07 -8.10
N TRP A 379 8.54 12.01 -8.89
CA TRP A 379 9.15 12.14 -10.21
C TRP A 379 8.24 12.80 -11.25
N ALA A 380 6.92 12.77 -11.06
CA ALA A 380 6.01 13.52 -11.92
C ALA A 380 6.35 15.02 -11.89
N SER A 381 6.49 15.59 -10.69
CA SER A 381 6.91 16.99 -10.53
C SER A 381 8.35 17.20 -11.02
N ALA A 382 9.26 16.24 -10.83
CA ALA A 382 10.64 16.37 -11.31
C ALA A 382 10.77 16.38 -12.85
N ILE A 383 9.80 15.84 -13.59
CA ILE A 383 9.76 15.88 -15.05
C ILE A 383 9.07 17.15 -15.57
N TRP A 384 7.92 17.52 -14.98
CA TRP A 384 6.99 18.47 -15.59
C TRP A 384 6.78 19.81 -14.84
N ARG A 385 7.44 20.05 -13.70
CA ARG A 385 7.36 21.35 -12.99
C ARG A 385 8.57 22.27 -13.17
#